data_AF-A0A9F2PL58-F1
#
_entry.id   AF-A0A9F2PL58-F1
#
_cell.length_a   1.000
_cell.length_b   1.000
_cell.length_c   1.000
_cell.angle_alpha   90.00
_cell.angle_beta   90.00
_cell.angle_gamma   90.00
#
_symmetry.space_group_name_H-M   'P 1'
#
loop_
_entity.id
_entity.type
_entity.pdbx_description
1 polymer ?
#
loop_
_entity_poly.entity_id
_entity_poly.type
_entity_poly.pdbx_seq_one_letter_code
_entity_poly.pdbx_strand_id
1 'polypeptide(L)'
;MASLATMDSYLQTLAKKICTQEVREPQKRKFGVPGSRLGDESTQPRKKKKKGKNLKKKSTVMVAPVSTFSQASPAKPADVKKPGSASQITPGARGEEGSGKGTSVAPGVTGSKSAPGTSFAMDFLRQRLHNKIQELSGKGSSKALSPAVLEKRQRRKYERERKKRRRKEIRMKEKLEKKATEEASTAVVSETQQVDSKAEVMFNRVEVCAEEELNKVKKKEERKKAIKGNITPLTGKNYKQLLSRLETRKAKLEELRATDEEKAKELEAKMQWTNVLYKAEGVKIRDDEEKLKAALKRKEKRKAQRQRQWEKRTEQVVQRMEQRQEKRRKNLRQKKLAKIEKKKAKARKKGRILPEDLKKASPNSN
;
A
#
# COMPACT_ATOMS: atom_id res chain seq x y z
N MET A 1 -46.40 -21.97 -31.99
CA MET A 1 -46.38 -21.69 -30.53
C MET A 1 -45.46 -22.71 -29.86
N ALA A 2 -44.90 -22.43 -28.68
CA ALA A 2 -44.17 -23.46 -27.93
C ALA A 2 -45.15 -24.51 -27.37
N SER A 3 -44.82 -25.79 -27.46
CA SER A 3 -45.68 -26.86 -26.93
C SER A 3 -45.63 -26.91 -25.41
N LEU A 4 -46.74 -27.32 -24.76
CA LEU A 4 -46.80 -27.46 -23.31
C LEU A 4 -45.70 -28.39 -22.77
N ALA A 5 -45.34 -29.43 -23.53
CA ALA A 5 -44.22 -30.33 -23.21
C ALA A 5 -42.85 -29.61 -23.16
N THR A 6 -42.58 -28.63 -24.02
CA THR A 6 -41.32 -27.87 -23.92
C THR A 6 -41.32 -26.92 -22.71
N MET A 7 -42.46 -26.31 -22.39
CA MET A 7 -42.64 -25.50 -21.17
C MET A 7 -42.44 -26.32 -19.89
N ASP A 8 -43.06 -27.51 -19.80
CA ASP A 8 -42.91 -28.42 -18.66
C ASP A 8 -41.46 -28.94 -18.53
N SER A 9 -40.83 -29.38 -19.63
CA SER A 9 -39.42 -29.80 -19.60
C SER A 9 -38.47 -28.71 -19.07
N TYR A 10 -38.77 -27.43 -19.36
CA TYR A 10 -38.05 -26.28 -18.84
C TYR A 10 -38.32 -26.07 -17.33
N LEU A 11 -39.57 -26.16 -16.89
CA LEU A 11 -39.93 -26.05 -15.47
C LEU A 11 -39.33 -27.19 -14.63
N GLN A 12 -39.38 -28.44 -15.12
CA GLN A 12 -38.75 -29.58 -14.44
C GLN A 12 -37.22 -29.44 -14.35
N THR A 13 -36.56 -28.95 -15.40
CA THR A 13 -35.10 -28.72 -15.36
C THR A 13 -34.70 -27.48 -14.56
N LEU A 14 -35.63 -26.53 -14.36
CA LEU A 14 -35.48 -25.43 -13.41
C LEU A 14 -35.62 -25.91 -11.97
N ALA A 15 -36.67 -26.66 -11.64
CA ALA A 15 -36.90 -27.25 -10.31
C ALA A 15 -35.72 -28.14 -9.88
N LYS A 16 -35.25 -29.03 -10.77
CA LYS A 16 -34.07 -29.89 -10.53
C LYS A 16 -32.79 -29.08 -10.23
N LYS A 17 -32.65 -27.84 -10.74
CA LYS A 17 -31.51 -26.94 -10.42
C LYS A 17 -31.69 -26.20 -9.10
N ILE A 18 -32.92 -25.86 -8.71
CA ILE A 18 -33.20 -25.15 -7.45
C ILE A 18 -33.07 -26.12 -6.27
N CYS A 19 -33.75 -27.27 -6.30
CA CYS A 19 -33.72 -28.24 -5.19
C CYS A 19 -32.31 -28.83 -4.95
N THR A 20 -31.46 -28.94 -5.98
CA THR A 20 -30.06 -29.37 -5.83
C THR A 20 -29.10 -28.26 -5.37
N GLN A 21 -29.58 -27.02 -5.25
CA GLN A 21 -28.78 -25.87 -4.80
C GLN A 21 -28.96 -25.55 -3.30
N GLU A 22 -30.10 -25.91 -2.70
CA GLU A 22 -30.40 -25.55 -1.30
C GLU A 22 -29.81 -26.52 -0.27
N VAL A 23 -29.74 -27.83 -0.56
CA VAL A 23 -29.13 -28.83 0.34
C VAL A 23 -27.65 -29.06 0.02
N ARG A 24 -26.85 -27.98 0.09
CA ARG A 24 -25.39 -28.08 0.15
C ARG A 24 -24.87 -27.36 1.38
N GLU A 25 -24.90 -28.07 2.52
CA GLU A 25 -24.38 -27.58 3.80
C GLU A 25 -23.03 -26.85 3.61
N PRO A 26 -22.84 -25.65 4.19
CA PRO A 26 -21.56 -24.99 4.15
C PRO A 26 -20.56 -25.81 4.97
N GLN A 27 -19.65 -26.52 4.29
CA GLN A 27 -18.66 -27.42 4.89
C GLN A 27 -18.06 -26.79 6.16
N LYS A 28 -18.40 -27.37 7.32
CA LYS A 28 -18.04 -26.86 8.65
C LYS A 28 -16.51 -26.75 8.72
N ARG A 29 -16.01 -25.52 8.62
CA ARG A 29 -14.58 -25.20 8.72
C ARG A 29 -14.09 -25.61 10.10
N LYS A 30 -13.45 -26.77 10.21
CA LYS A 30 -12.74 -27.19 11.42
C LYS A 30 -11.70 -26.11 11.76
N PHE A 31 -11.98 -25.28 12.76
CA PHE A 31 -11.00 -24.39 13.35
C PHE A 31 -9.96 -25.26 14.05
N GLY A 32 -8.83 -25.50 13.38
CA GLY A 32 -7.76 -26.34 13.91
C GLY A 32 -7.14 -25.70 15.14
N VAL A 33 -7.48 -26.21 16.32
CA VAL A 33 -6.68 -26.00 17.54
C VAL A 33 -5.35 -26.73 17.34
N PRO A 34 -4.20 -26.04 17.41
CA PRO A 34 -2.90 -26.68 17.24
C PRO A 34 -2.48 -27.36 18.54
N GLY A 35 -2.67 -28.68 18.67
CA GLY A 35 -2.11 -29.39 19.83
C GLY A 35 -2.76 -30.70 20.30
N SER A 36 -3.63 -31.37 19.52
CA SER A 36 -4.07 -32.74 19.88
C SER A 36 -3.56 -33.76 18.88
N ARG A 37 -2.84 -34.78 19.38
CA ARG A 37 -2.56 -36.04 18.70
C ARG A 37 -3.33 -37.14 19.42
N LEU A 38 -4.37 -37.66 18.80
CA LEU A 38 -4.82 -39.03 19.00
C LEU A 38 -4.89 -39.65 17.60
N GLY A 39 -4.31 -40.83 17.45
CA GLY A 39 -4.31 -41.56 16.19
C GLY A 39 -5.53 -42.48 16.10
N ASP A 40 -5.86 -42.89 14.89
CA ASP A 40 -6.69 -44.07 14.65
C ASP A 40 -6.22 -44.75 13.36
N GLU A 41 -6.21 -46.08 13.34
CA GLU A 41 -5.55 -46.93 12.35
C GLU A 41 -6.60 -47.58 11.42
N SER A 42 -7.18 -46.81 10.50
CA SER A 42 -7.84 -47.39 9.32
C SER A 42 -8.08 -46.40 8.17
N THR A 43 -7.53 -46.73 6.99
CA THR A 43 -8.05 -46.49 5.61
C THR A 43 -6.90 -46.35 4.61
N GLN A 44 -6.77 -47.31 3.69
CA GLN A 44 -5.71 -47.29 2.67
C GLN A 44 -5.88 -46.16 1.63
N PRO A 45 -4.81 -45.42 1.26
CA PRO A 45 -4.89 -44.35 0.27
C PRO A 45 -4.91 -44.87 -1.18
N ARG A 46 -6.07 -44.77 -1.87
CA ARG A 46 -6.17 -45.15 -3.29
C ARG A 46 -5.24 -44.34 -4.20
N LYS A 47 -4.50 -45.06 -5.06
CA LYS A 47 -3.44 -44.55 -5.96
C LYS A 47 -3.94 -43.45 -6.92
N LYS A 48 -3.40 -42.22 -6.83
CA LYS A 48 -3.55 -41.18 -7.87
C LYS A 48 -2.46 -41.33 -8.95
N LYS A 49 -2.86 -41.52 -10.21
CA LYS A 49 -1.94 -41.64 -11.36
C LYS A 49 -1.10 -40.34 -11.53
N LYS A 50 0.23 -40.45 -11.44
CA LYS A 50 1.15 -39.38 -11.90
C LYS A 50 1.09 -39.30 -13.43
N LYS A 51 0.80 -38.11 -14.00
CA LYS A 51 0.98 -37.86 -15.44
C LYS A 51 2.46 -37.59 -15.69
N GLY A 52 3.10 -38.39 -16.55
CA GLY A 52 4.55 -38.37 -16.76
C GLY A 52 5.08 -37.08 -17.40
N LYS A 53 6.31 -36.70 -17.07
CA LYS A 53 7.08 -35.69 -17.81
C LYS A 53 8.08 -36.40 -18.72
N ASN A 54 7.90 -36.31 -20.04
CA ASN A 54 8.90 -36.81 -20.98
C ASN A 54 10.07 -35.83 -21.09
N LEU A 55 11.25 -36.26 -20.63
CA LEU A 55 12.54 -35.67 -20.94
C LEU A 55 13.40 -36.76 -21.59
N LYS A 56 13.54 -36.72 -22.92
CA LYS A 56 14.45 -37.63 -23.62
C LYS A 56 15.90 -37.25 -23.29
N LYS A 57 16.63 -38.18 -22.66
CA LYS A 57 18.10 -38.11 -22.57
C LYS A 57 18.72 -38.35 -23.96
N LYS A 58 19.91 -37.77 -24.18
CA LYS A 58 21.00 -38.43 -24.91
C LYS A 58 22.28 -38.29 -24.07
N SER A 59 23.14 -39.29 -24.12
CA SER A 59 24.53 -39.27 -23.63
C SER A 59 25.41 -38.47 -24.63
N THR A 60 26.72 -38.26 -24.44
CA THR A 60 27.73 -38.76 -23.47
C THR A 60 28.67 -37.55 -23.14
N VAL A 61 29.84 -37.55 -22.45
CA VAL A 61 30.83 -38.53 -21.94
C VAL A 61 31.13 -38.21 -20.45
N MET A 62 32.04 -38.92 -19.79
CA MET A 62 32.50 -38.72 -18.40
C MET A 62 33.88 -38.06 -18.33
N VAL A 63 34.14 -37.24 -17.30
CA VAL A 63 35.46 -37.06 -16.65
C VAL A 63 35.21 -36.74 -15.15
N ALA A 64 36.05 -37.23 -14.25
CA ALA A 64 35.96 -37.04 -12.79
C ALA A 64 36.75 -35.79 -12.31
N PRO A 65 36.54 -35.27 -11.09
CA PRO A 65 37.05 -33.95 -10.69
C PRO A 65 38.47 -33.99 -10.10
N VAL A 66 39.19 -32.87 -10.23
CA VAL A 66 40.37 -32.53 -9.42
C VAL A 66 40.09 -31.22 -8.67
N SER A 67 40.46 -31.19 -7.40
CA SER A 67 40.31 -30.06 -6.49
C SER A 67 41.61 -29.28 -6.33
N THR A 68 41.54 -27.93 -6.31
CA THR A 68 42.46 -27.11 -5.51
C THR A 68 41.77 -25.86 -4.99
N PHE A 69 42.11 -25.49 -3.76
CA PHE A 69 41.64 -24.33 -3.02
C PHE A 69 42.77 -23.29 -2.97
N SER A 70 42.49 -22.00 -3.17
CA SER A 70 43.41 -20.90 -2.82
C SER A 70 42.72 -19.53 -2.91
N GLN A 71 43.31 -18.53 -2.26
CA GLN A 71 42.75 -17.18 -2.05
C GLN A 71 43.75 -16.08 -2.45
N ALA A 72 43.34 -14.83 -2.23
CA ALA A 72 44.17 -13.63 -2.08
C ALA A 72 44.79 -12.95 -3.33
N SER A 73 44.40 -11.68 -3.48
CA SER A 73 45.25 -10.54 -3.88
C SER A 73 45.53 -9.73 -2.56
N PRO A 74 46.28 -8.61 -2.51
CA PRO A 74 46.83 -7.78 -3.60
C PRO A 74 48.26 -7.18 -3.39
N ALA A 75 48.80 -6.49 -4.42
CA ALA A 75 49.85 -5.46 -4.29
C ALA A 75 49.89 -4.50 -5.52
N LYS A 76 50.56 -3.34 -5.36
CA LYS A 76 51.00 -2.36 -6.39
C LYS A 76 52.44 -1.92 -6.06
N PRO A 77 53.26 -1.44 -7.03
CA PRO A 77 53.40 0.01 -7.37
C PRO A 77 53.04 0.31 -8.85
N ALA A 78 52.95 1.51 -9.46
CA ALA A 78 53.70 2.80 -9.46
C ALA A 78 55.07 2.73 -10.18
N ASP A 79 55.52 3.64 -11.08
CA ASP A 79 54.98 4.91 -11.64
C ASP A 79 55.60 5.17 -13.07
N VAL A 80 55.58 6.43 -13.58
CA VAL A 80 56.38 7.08 -14.67
C VAL A 80 55.63 7.59 -15.94
N LYS A 81 55.22 8.86 -15.87
CA LYS A 81 55.28 10.01 -16.84
C LYS A 81 55.10 9.84 -18.38
N LYS A 82 53.96 10.39 -18.90
CA LYS A 82 53.72 11.54 -19.83
C LYS A 82 54.83 12.10 -20.77
N PRO A 83 54.53 12.92 -21.84
CA PRO A 83 53.32 13.74 -22.15
C PRO A 83 52.72 13.49 -23.58
N GLY A 84 51.67 14.13 -24.13
CA GLY A 84 50.81 15.32 -23.87
C GLY A 84 49.52 15.20 -24.75
N SER A 85 48.64 16.19 -25.03
CA SER A 85 48.57 17.64 -24.77
C SER A 85 47.10 18.12 -24.60
N ALA A 86 46.89 19.41 -24.26
CA ALA A 86 45.71 20.31 -24.47
C ALA A 86 44.24 19.80 -24.41
N SER A 87 43.23 20.51 -23.85
CA SER A 87 43.19 21.74 -23.02
C SER A 87 41.82 21.86 -22.30
N GLN A 88 41.75 22.68 -21.24
CA GLN A 88 40.51 23.20 -20.62
C GLN A 88 40.63 24.72 -20.48
N ILE A 89 39.51 25.46 -20.45
CA ILE A 89 39.47 26.87 -20.00
C ILE A 89 38.19 27.14 -19.19
N THR A 90 38.38 27.70 -17.99
CA THR A 90 37.37 28.43 -17.19
C THR A 90 38.08 29.49 -16.32
N PRO A 91 37.67 30.77 -16.33
CA PRO A 91 37.86 31.72 -15.22
C PRO A 91 36.58 31.77 -14.34
N GLY A 92 36.52 32.32 -13.11
CA GLY A 92 37.43 33.17 -12.33
C GLY A 92 36.60 34.36 -11.77
N ALA A 93 36.26 34.46 -10.47
CA ALA A 93 37.03 35.08 -9.36
C ALA A 93 37.39 36.57 -9.61
N ARG A 94 37.28 37.54 -8.67
CA ARG A 94 36.79 37.64 -7.26
C ARG A 94 36.49 39.15 -6.97
N GLY A 95 35.66 39.49 -5.98
CA GLY A 95 35.45 40.89 -5.51
C GLY A 95 34.68 40.93 -4.18
N GLU A 96 34.83 42.01 -3.40
CA GLU A 96 34.38 42.11 -1.99
C GLU A 96 33.62 43.43 -1.67
N GLU A 97 33.12 43.52 -0.43
CA GLU A 97 32.57 44.71 0.26
C GLU A 97 31.19 45.26 -0.19
N GLY A 98 30.49 45.94 0.74
CA GLY A 98 29.22 46.66 0.48
C GLY A 98 28.09 46.43 1.51
N SER A 99 28.04 47.25 2.56
CA SER A 99 26.91 47.29 3.51
C SER A 99 25.72 48.11 2.96
N GLY A 100 24.48 47.69 3.21
CA GLY A 100 23.29 48.37 2.68
C GLY A 100 21.97 47.96 3.34
N LYS A 101 21.48 48.77 4.28
CA LYS A 101 20.24 48.56 5.05
C LYS A 101 19.00 48.91 4.20
N GLY A 102 18.05 47.97 4.10
CA GLY A 102 16.96 48.00 3.13
C GLY A 102 15.85 49.05 3.32
N THR A 103 14.83 48.98 2.46
CA THR A 103 13.49 49.57 2.63
C THR A 103 12.49 48.87 1.68
N SER A 104 11.21 48.85 2.05
CA SER A 104 10.11 48.33 1.25
C SER A 104 9.69 49.26 0.11
N VAL A 105 9.22 48.70 -1.01
CA VAL A 105 8.02 49.18 -1.72
C VAL A 105 7.59 48.11 -2.73
N ALA A 106 6.28 47.92 -2.89
CA ALA A 106 5.71 47.14 -3.98
C ALA A 106 4.81 48.05 -4.82
N PRO A 107 4.98 48.08 -6.15
CA PRO A 107 3.94 48.61 -7.03
C PRO A 107 3.63 47.71 -8.24
N GLY A 108 2.45 47.93 -8.81
CA GLY A 108 2.31 48.04 -10.25
C GLY A 108 2.27 46.75 -11.06
N VAL A 109 1.06 46.30 -11.36
CA VAL A 109 0.76 45.50 -12.56
C VAL A 109 1.39 46.14 -13.80
N THR A 110 2.19 45.39 -14.54
CA THR A 110 2.52 45.69 -15.94
C THR A 110 2.21 44.46 -16.81
N GLY A 111 1.51 44.68 -17.93
CA GLY A 111 1.00 43.61 -18.77
C GLY A 111 2.06 42.97 -19.65
N SER A 112 2.62 41.83 -19.22
CA SER A 112 3.46 41.01 -20.09
C SER A 112 2.62 40.41 -21.22
N LYS A 113 2.72 40.97 -22.43
CA LYS A 113 2.18 40.39 -23.66
C LYS A 113 2.92 39.08 -23.95
N SER A 114 2.35 37.95 -23.54
CA SER A 114 2.93 36.63 -23.78
C SER A 114 3.11 36.38 -25.28
N ALA A 115 4.36 36.18 -25.72
CA ALA A 115 4.66 35.99 -27.14
C ALA A 115 3.88 34.80 -27.74
N PRO A 116 3.28 34.94 -28.94
CA PRO A 116 2.33 33.97 -29.49
C PRO A 116 2.94 32.59 -29.81
N GLY A 117 4.27 32.46 -29.84
CA GLY A 117 4.95 31.17 -29.98
C GLY A 117 4.80 30.26 -28.76
N THR A 118 4.64 30.79 -27.55
CA THR A 118 4.64 29.98 -26.31
C THR A 118 3.34 29.21 -26.12
N SER A 119 2.19 29.82 -26.46
CA SER A 119 0.90 29.13 -26.52
C SER A 119 0.92 28.06 -27.61
N PHE A 120 1.35 28.40 -28.83
CA PHE A 120 1.43 27.46 -29.95
C PHE A 120 2.33 26.25 -29.65
N ALA A 121 3.47 26.44 -28.99
CA ALA A 121 4.33 25.34 -28.54
C ALA A 121 3.66 24.44 -27.49
N MET A 122 2.91 25.03 -26.54
CA MET A 122 2.12 24.28 -25.56
C MET A 122 0.96 23.52 -26.21
N ASP A 123 0.28 24.11 -27.21
CA ASP A 123 -0.85 23.48 -27.88
C ASP A 123 -0.40 22.37 -28.84
N PHE A 124 0.74 22.55 -29.52
CA PHE A 124 1.40 21.45 -30.24
C PHE A 124 1.83 20.31 -29.30
N LEU A 125 2.28 20.63 -28.07
CA LEU A 125 2.58 19.63 -27.05
C LEU A 125 1.31 18.93 -26.54
N ARG A 126 0.20 19.64 -26.34
CA ARG A 126 -1.13 19.07 -26.00
C ARG A 126 -1.67 18.17 -27.11
N GLN A 127 -1.56 18.59 -28.37
CA GLN A 127 -1.94 17.79 -29.53
C GLN A 127 -1.08 16.52 -29.64
N ARG A 128 0.25 16.65 -29.48
CA ARG A 128 1.18 15.50 -29.46
C ARG A 128 0.90 14.56 -28.29
N LEU A 129 0.51 15.09 -27.12
CA LEU A 129 0.07 14.31 -25.96
C LEU A 129 -1.25 13.58 -26.24
N HIS A 130 -2.26 14.26 -26.78
CA HIS A 130 -3.54 13.65 -27.18
C HIS A 130 -3.34 12.56 -28.23
N ASN A 131 -2.57 12.82 -29.28
CA ASN A 131 -2.22 11.82 -30.30
C ASN A 131 -1.51 10.62 -29.66
N LYS A 132 -0.59 10.82 -28.70
CA LYS A 132 0.07 9.71 -28.01
C LYS A 132 -0.85 8.94 -27.07
N ILE A 133 -1.77 9.61 -26.37
CA ILE A 133 -2.82 8.99 -25.57
C ILE A 133 -3.76 8.19 -26.49
N GLN A 134 -4.09 8.71 -27.67
CA GLN A 134 -4.93 8.05 -28.66
C GLN A 134 -4.24 6.87 -29.36
N GLU A 135 -2.93 6.91 -29.60
CA GLU A 135 -2.15 5.73 -30.02
C GLU A 135 -2.17 4.62 -28.96
N LEU A 136 -1.88 4.98 -27.70
CA LEU A 136 -1.78 4.04 -26.58
C LEU A 136 -3.15 3.46 -26.19
N SER A 137 -4.20 4.26 -26.27
CA SER A 137 -5.60 3.83 -26.14
C SER A 137 -6.05 3.02 -27.36
N GLY A 138 -5.72 3.47 -28.57
CA GLY A 138 -6.16 2.90 -29.85
C GLY A 138 -5.64 1.48 -30.10
N LYS A 139 -4.44 1.14 -29.61
CA LYS A 139 -3.94 -0.25 -29.60
C LYS A 139 -4.67 -1.18 -28.61
N GLY A 140 -5.58 -0.66 -27.79
CA GLY A 140 -6.45 -1.43 -26.89
C GLY A 140 -7.96 -1.15 -27.01
N SER A 141 -8.38 -0.19 -27.84
CA SER A 141 -9.77 0.33 -27.87
C SER A 141 -10.34 0.56 -29.28
N SER A 142 -9.67 0.15 -30.36
CA SER A 142 -10.24 0.17 -31.72
C SER A 142 -11.31 -0.89 -31.96
N LYS A 143 -11.37 -1.95 -31.13
CA LYS A 143 -12.57 -2.78 -31.04
C LYS A 143 -13.62 -1.96 -30.29
N ALA A 144 -14.55 -1.37 -31.05
CA ALA A 144 -15.76 -0.76 -30.50
C ALA A 144 -16.34 -1.73 -29.45
N LEU A 145 -16.50 -1.26 -28.22
CA LEU A 145 -16.89 -2.10 -27.10
C LEU A 145 -18.21 -2.79 -27.47
N SER A 146 -18.18 -4.13 -27.57
CA SER A 146 -19.33 -4.95 -27.94
C SER A 146 -20.60 -4.44 -27.24
N PRO A 147 -21.78 -4.35 -27.89
CA PRO A 147 -22.94 -3.64 -27.35
C PRO A 147 -23.28 -4.06 -25.91
N ALA A 148 -23.24 -5.36 -25.59
CA ALA A 148 -23.43 -5.91 -24.24
C ALA A 148 -22.44 -5.38 -23.16
N VAL A 149 -21.28 -4.83 -23.55
CA VAL A 149 -20.30 -4.18 -22.66
C VAL A 149 -20.62 -2.70 -22.47
N LEU A 150 -21.10 -2.02 -23.52
CA LEU A 150 -21.63 -0.64 -23.42
C LEU A 150 -22.90 -0.61 -22.57
N GLU A 151 -23.83 -1.53 -22.80
CA GLU A 151 -25.04 -1.73 -22.00
C GLU A 151 -24.69 -2.01 -20.52
N LYS A 152 -23.76 -2.94 -20.24
CA LYS A 152 -23.25 -3.16 -18.87
C LYS A 152 -22.59 -1.91 -18.26
N ARG A 153 -22.00 -1.01 -19.07
CA ARG A 153 -21.44 0.28 -18.62
C ARG A 153 -22.55 1.31 -18.32
N GLN A 154 -23.60 1.36 -19.15
CA GLN A 154 -24.79 2.20 -18.95
C GLN A 154 -25.58 1.74 -17.72
N ARG A 155 -25.86 0.44 -17.56
CA ARG A 155 -26.50 -0.15 -16.38
C ARG A 155 -25.74 0.20 -15.09
N ARG A 156 -24.40 0.12 -15.12
CA ARG A 156 -23.52 0.56 -14.01
C ARG A 156 -23.55 2.07 -13.76
N LYS A 157 -23.76 2.92 -14.78
CA LYS A 157 -23.96 4.38 -14.63
C LYS A 157 -25.29 4.65 -13.92
N TYR A 158 -26.38 4.06 -14.42
CA TYR A 158 -27.72 4.19 -13.87
C TYR A 158 -27.81 3.66 -12.43
N GLU A 159 -27.22 2.51 -12.12
CA GLU A 159 -27.20 1.95 -10.76
C GLU A 159 -26.44 2.85 -9.76
N ARG A 160 -25.29 3.43 -10.18
CA ARG A 160 -24.57 4.43 -9.39
C ARG A 160 -25.42 5.69 -9.17
N GLU A 161 -26.19 6.10 -10.16
CA GLU A 161 -27.06 7.26 -10.05
C GLU A 161 -28.25 7.00 -9.12
N ARG A 162 -28.94 5.86 -9.24
CA ARG A 162 -29.98 5.39 -8.29
C ARG A 162 -29.45 5.34 -6.85
N LYS A 163 -28.20 4.89 -6.67
CA LYS A 163 -27.51 4.91 -5.36
C LYS A 163 -27.11 6.31 -4.89
N LYS A 164 -26.85 7.27 -5.79
CA LYS A 164 -26.66 8.69 -5.45
C LYS A 164 -27.97 9.38 -5.08
N ARG A 165 -29.06 9.14 -5.83
CA ARG A 165 -30.40 9.67 -5.54
C ARG A 165 -30.88 9.21 -4.16
N ARG A 166 -30.86 7.89 -3.88
CA ARG A 166 -31.16 7.35 -2.53
C ARG A 166 -30.31 7.94 -1.40
N ARG A 167 -29.02 8.22 -1.63
CA ARG A 167 -28.18 8.90 -0.63
C ARG A 167 -28.53 10.38 -0.43
N LYS A 168 -29.04 11.07 -1.45
CA LYS A 168 -29.60 12.42 -1.29
C LYS A 168 -30.94 12.36 -0.56
N GLU A 169 -31.83 11.46 -0.95
CA GLU A 169 -33.14 11.23 -0.30
C GLU A 169 -32.98 10.97 1.20
N ILE A 170 -32.11 10.03 1.59
CA ILE A 170 -31.79 9.73 3.00
C ILE A 170 -31.23 10.97 3.71
N ARG A 171 -30.28 11.70 3.11
CA ARG A 171 -29.69 12.90 3.72
C ARG A 171 -30.67 14.08 3.82
N MET A 172 -31.71 14.12 2.99
CA MET A 172 -32.81 15.09 3.12
C MET A 172 -33.81 14.65 4.18
N LYS A 173 -34.16 13.37 4.27
CA LYS A 173 -34.97 12.84 5.38
C LYS A 173 -34.28 13.05 6.72
N GLU A 174 -33.01 12.68 6.85
CA GLU A 174 -32.19 12.91 8.06
C GLU A 174 -32.13 14.40 8.46
N LYS A 175 -32.16 15.33 7.48
CA LYS A 175 -32.23 16.78 7.74
C LYS A 175 -33.62 17.23 8.22
N LEU A 176 -34.69 16.72 7.62
CA LEU A 176 -36.07 17.03 8.00
C LEU A 176 -36.42 16.43 9.36
N GLU A 177 -35.97 15.21 9.63
CA GLU A 177 -36.07 14.51 10.91
C GLU A 177 -35.33 15.27 12.02
N LYS A 178 -34.09 15.73 11.74
CA LYS A 178 -33.35 16.59 12.68
C LYS A 178 -34.05 17.91 12.95
N LYS A 179 -34.52 18.61 11.90
CA LYS A 179 -35.33 19.83 12.06
C LYS A 179 -36.60 19.58 12.85
N ALA A 180 -37.31 18.48 12.61
CA ALA A 180 -38.51 18.12 13.35
C ALA A 180 -38.21 17.83 14.84
N THR A 181 -37.09 17.17 15.16
CA THR A 181 -36.67 17.00 16.57
C THR A 181 -36.18 18.30 17.23
N GLU A 182 -35.65 19.23 16.44
CA GLU A 182 -35.17 20.54 16.89
C GLU A 182 -36.39 21.46 17.17
N GLU A 183 -37.33 21.54 16.22
CA GLU A 183 -38.61 22.27 16.33
C GLU A 183 -39.51 21.68 17.45
N ALA A 184 -39.56 20.34 17.60
CA ALA A 184 -40.24 19.68 18.73
C ALA A 184 -39.55 19.92 20.09
N SER A 185 -38.24 20.18 20.12
CA SER A 185 -37.54 20.55 21.35
C SER A 185 -37.78 22.01 21.77
N THR A 186 -38.09 22.89 20.82
CA THR A 186 -38.49 24.29 21.10
C THR A 186 -39.96 24.43 21.49
N ALA A 187 -40.84 23.54 21.01
CA ALA A 187 -42.30 23.64 21.26
C ALA A 187 -42.74 23.29 22.70
N VAL A 188 -41.84 22.77 23.55
CA VAL A 188 -42.16 22.31 24.92
C VAL A 188 -41.84 23.36 26.00
N VAL A 189 -41.34 24.55 25.61
CA VAL A 189 -40.83 25.58 26.54
C VAL A 189 -41.60 26.91 26.47
N SER A 190 -42.57 27.05 25.57
CA SER A 190 -43.24 28.33 25.25
C SER A 190 -44.72 28.39 25.64
N GLU A 191 -45.05 28.09 26.91
CA GLU A 191 -46.41 28.32 27.45
C GLU A 191 -46.36 28.84 28.90
N THR A 192 -45.93 30.09 29.07
CA THR A 192 -46.30 30.90 30.25
C THR A 192 -46.04 32.40 30.00
N GLN A 193 -46.98 33.23 30.47
CA GLN A 193 -46.90 34.68 30.70
C GLN A 193 -46.73 35.62 29.47
N GLN A 194 -47.81 36.36 29.19
CA GLN A 194 -47.76 37.69 28.58
C GLN A 194 -47.45 38.74 29.67
N VAL A 195 -46.64 39.75 29.37
CA VAL A 195 -46.82 41.14 29.83
C VAL A 195 -46.23 42.07 28.77
N ASP A 196 -46.90 43.17 28.44
CA ASP A 196 -46.40 44.18 27.50
C ASP A 196 -45.25 45.02 28.09
N SER A 197 -44.24 45.34 27.28
CA SER A 197 -43.63 46.68 27.27
C SER A 197 -42.67 46.88 26.08
N LYS A 198 -42.59 48.14 25.64
CA LYS A 198 -41.83 48.61 24.48
C LYS A 198 -40.34 48.75 24.84
N ALA A 199 -39.50 47.84 24.34
CA ALA A 199 -38.05 47.91 24.47
C ALA A 199 -37.35 47.86 23.10
N GLU A 200 -36.27 48.65 22.97
CA GLU A 200 -35.50 48.84 21.75
C GLU A 200 -34.67 47.59 21.39
N VAL A 201 -34.56 47.26 20.08
CA VAL A 201 -33.90 46.03 19.62
C VAL A 201 -32.37 46.18 19.68
N MET A 202 -31.82 46.17 20.89
CA MET A 202 -30.39 45.96 21.09
C MET A 202 -30.01 44.55 20.62
N PHE A 203 -29.32 44.48 19.50
CA PHE A 203 -28.86 43.24 18.90
C PHE A 203 -27.70 42.66 19.74
N ASN A 204 -28.04 42.01 20.86
CA ASN A 204 -27.05 41.45 21.78
C ASN A 204 -26.14 40.48 21.03
N ARG A 205 -24.84 40.82 20.99
CA ARG A 205 -23.86 40.13 20.17
C ARG A 205 -23.50 38.81 20.84
N VAL A 206 -24.21 37.74 20.48
CA VAL A 206 -23.95 36.39 21.00
C VAL A 206 -22.58 35.92 20.50
N GLU A 207 -21.54 36.23 21.27
CA GLU A 207 -20.21 35.69 21.07
C GLU A 207 -20.24 34.21 21.49
N VAL A 208 -20.45 33.35 20.49
CA VAL A 208 -20.35 31.89 20.64
C VAL A 208 -18.87 31.53 20.82
N CYS A 209 -18.36 31.81 22.03
CA CYS A 209 -16.98 31.60 22.40
C CYS A 209 -16.65 30.10 22.35
N ALA A 210 -15.89 29.69 21.33
CA ALA A 210 -15.25 28.37 21.28
C ALA A 210 -14.37 28.12 22.52
N GLU A 211 -13.93 29.18 23.20
CA GLU A 211 -13.25 29.15 24.49
C GLU A 211 -14.13 28.61 25.63
N GLU A 212 -15.45 28.81 25.61
CA GLU A 212 -16.36 28.13 26.54
C GLU A 212 -16.41 26.62 26.30
N GLU A 213 -16.36 26.16 25.05
CA GLU A 213 -16.32 24.72 24.76
C GLU A 213 -15.04 24.08 25.31
N LEU A 214 -13.91 24.77 25.15
CA LEU A 214 -12.65 24.38 25.78
C LEU A 214 -12.79 24.34 27.32
N ASN A 215 -13.44 25.32 27.94
CA ASN A 215 -13.65 25.34 29.38
C ASN A 215 -14.63 24.24 29.86
N LYS A 216 -15.68 23.93 29.08
CA LYS A 216 -16.60 22.81 29.35
C LYS A 216 -15.89 21.45 29.24
N VAL A 217 -14.91 21.31 28.33
CA VAL A 217 -14.03 20.13 28.24
C VAL A 217 -13.04 20.06 29.39
N LYS A 218 -12.30 21.15 29.70
CA LYS A 218 -11.36 21.23 30.84
C LYS A 218 -12.05 20.86 32.16
N LYS A 219 -13.20 21.48 32.46
CA LYS A 219 -14.05 21.21 33.62
C LYS A 219 -14.54 19.75 33.69
N LYS A 220 -14.73 19.10 32.53
CA LYS A 220 -15.05 17.66 32.45
C LYS A 220 -13.82 16.78 32.68
N GLU A 221 -12.63 17.20 32.29
CA GLU A 221 -11.37 16.51 32.66
C GLU A 221 -11.01 16.70 34.14
N GLU A 222 -11.19 17.89 34.71
CA GLU A 222 -11.01 18.17 36.13
C GLU A 222 -11.94 17.32 36.99
N ARG A 223 -13.24 17.27 36.65
CA ARG A 223 -14.19 16.34 37.28
C ARG A 223 -13.74 14.87 37.18
N LYS A 224 -13.13 14.45 36.05
CA LYS A 224 -12.54 13.11 35.93
C LYS A 224 -11.29 12.93 36.78
N LYS A 225 -10.42 13.93 36.90
CA LYS A 225 -9.22 13.90 37.76
C LYS A 225 -9.59 13.85 39.24
N ALA A 226 -10.64 14.57 39.66
CA ALA A 226 -11.17 14.49 41.02
C ALA A 226 -11.70 13.09 41.36
N ILE A 227 -12.49 12.49 40.46
CA ILE A 227 -13.11 11.16 40.69
C ILE A 227 -12.12 9.99 40.49
N LYS A 228 -11.14 10.13 39.59
CA LYS A 228 -10.27 9.01 39.14
C LYS A 228 -8.78 9.22 39.46
N GLY A 229 -8.45 10.30 40.18
CA GLY A 229 -7.09 10.71 40.48
C GLY A 229 -6.25 10.99 39.24
N ASN A 230 -4.92 10.99 39.42
CA ASN A 230 -3.94 11.15 38.35
C ASN A 230 -3.64 9.83 37.60
N ILE A 231 -4.42 8.77 37.81
CA ILE A 231 -4.20 7.41 37.29
C ILE A 231 -4.64 7.34 35.81
N THR A 232 -3.78 7.84 34.91
CA THR A 232 -4.04 7.85 33.46
C THR A 232 -4.27 6.43 32.91
N PRO A 233 -5.37 6.13 32.21
CA PRO A 233 -5.68 4.75 31.79
C PRO A 233 -4.76 4.26 30.66
N LEU A 234 -4.28 3.02 30.77
CA LEU A 234 -3.32 2.41 29.84
C LEU A 234 -4.00 2.06 28.51
N THR A 235 -3.96 2.99 27.56
CA THR A 235 -4.85 3.00 26.39
C THR A 235 -4.09 3.09 25.06
N GLY A 236 -4.77 2.71 23.97
CA GLY A 236 -4.26 2.90 22.60
C GLY A 236 -3.54 1.68 22.00
N LYS A 237 -2.54 1.96 21.14
CA LYS A 237 -1.89 0.99 20.22
C LYS A 237 -0.35 1.11 20.19
N ASN A 238 0.23 1.86 21.13
CA ASN A 238 1.66 2.15 21.22
C ASN A 238 2.34 1.22 22.23
N TYR A 239 2.35 -0.08 21.93
CA TYR A 239 2.72 -1.13 22.89
C TYR A 239 4.07 -0.94 23.61
N LYS A 240 5.05 -0.23 23.02
CA LYS A 240 6.29 0.18 23.73
C LYS A 240 6.03 1.18 24.86
N GLN A 241 5.25 2.22 24.60
CA GLN A 241 4.88 3.24 25.61
C GLN A 241 3.93 2.66 26.66
N LEU A 242 3.03 1.74 26.31
CA LEU A 242 2.20 1.06 27.31
C LEU A 242 3.06 0.17 28.21
N LEU A 243 4.05 -0.54 27.67
CA LEU A 243 4.93 -1.40 28.47
C LEU A 243 5.78 -0.57 29.43
N SER A 244 6.42 0.50 28.96
CA SER A 244 7.17 1.43 29.81
C SER A 244 6.31 2.08 30.91
N ARG A 245 5.03 2.39 30.63
CA ARG A 245 4.07 2.89 31.64
C ARG A 245 3.57 1.81 32.61
N LEU A 246 3.82 0.54 32.32
CA LEU A 246 3.48 -0.60 33.17
C LEU A 246 4.68 -0.96 34.04
N GLU A 247 5.88 -1.01 33.45
CA GLU A 247 7.18 -1.14 34.12
C GLU A 247 7.36 -0.05 35.18
N THR A 248 7.11 1.23 34.84
CA THR A 248 7.15 2.36 35.81
C THR A 248 5.98 2.40 36.80
N ARG A 249 4.93 1.60 36.62
CA ARG A 249 3.90 1.38 37.67
C ARG A 249 4.34 0.30 38.63
N LYS A 250 4.92 -0.79 38.12
CA LYS A 250 5.46 -1.89 38.92
C LYS A 250 6.60 -1.42 39.81
N ALA A 251 7.59 -0.73 39.25
CA ALA A 251 8.69 -0.14 40.01
C ALA A 251 8.17 0.69 41.20
N LYS A 252 7.19 1.58 40.99
CA LYS A 252 6.60 2.39 42.06
C LYS A 252 5.83 1.61 43.11
N LEU A 253 5.22 0.47 42.76
CA LEU A 253 4.58 -0.43 43.72
C LEU A 253 5.62 -1.28 44.45
N GLU A 254 6.70 -1.68 43.79
CA GLU A 254 7.82 -2.43 44.38
C GLU A 254 8.65 -1.55 45.33
N GLU A 255 8.93 -0.30 44.95
CA GLU A 255 9.47 0.78 45.80
C GLU A 255 8.61 0.98 47.07
N LEU A 256 7.29 1.17 46.91
CA LEU A 256 6.40 1.38 48.06
C LEU A 256 6.13 0.11 48.88
N ARG A 257 6.20 -1.09 48.31
CA ARG A 257 6.19 -2.34 49.09
C ARG A 257 7.43 -2.49 49.96
N ALA A 258 8.58 -1.95 49.52
CA ALA A 258 9.82 -1.96 50.29
C ALA A 258 9.86 -0.91 51.41
N THR A 259 9.05 0.14 51.36
CA THR A 259 8.95 1.14 52.45
C THR A 259 7.72 0.96 53.34
N ASP A 260 6.55 0.69 52.75
CA ASP A 260 5.24 0.78 53.39
C ASP A 260 4.21 -0.15 52.72
N GLU A 261 4.15 -1.42 53.14
CA GLU A 261 3.23 -2.39 52.54
C GLU A 261 1.76 -1.92 52.49
N GLU A 262 1.29 -1.22 53.53
CA GLU A 262 -0.09 -0.74 53.62
C GLU A 262 -0.40 0.33 52.56
N LYS A 263 0.51 1.30 52.37
CA LYS A 263 0.39 2.35 51.35
C LYS A 263 0.45 1.74 49.95
N ALA A 264 1.23 0.67 49.75
CA ALA A 264 1.24 -0.09 48.50
C ALA A 264 -0.10 -0.82 48.26
N LYS A 265 -0.62 -1.54 49.26
CA LYS A 265 -1.94 -2.23 49.19
C LYS A 265 -3.07 -1.23 48.89
N GLU A 266 -3.04 -0.05 49.51
CA GLU A 266 -3.96 1.06 49.18
C GLU A 266 -3.84 1.53 47.73
N LEU A 267 -2.63 1.78 47.22
CA LEU A 267 -2.44 2.22 45.83
C LEU A 267 -2.85 1.14 44.83
N GLU A 268 -2.63 -0.14 45.14
CA GLU A 268 -3.10 -1.26 44.32
C GLU A 268 -4.64 -1.30 44.29
N ALA A 269 -5.31 -1.15 45.43
CA ALA A 269 -6.77 -1.03 45.47
C ALA A 269 -7.27 0.19 44.68
N LYS A 270 -6.66 1.37 44.87
CA LYS A 270 -7.00 2.60 44.12
C LYS A 270 -6.79 2.43 42.61
N MET A 271 -5.73 1.72 42.19
CA MET A 271 -5.50 1.37 40.78
C MET A 271 -6.49 0.34 40.23
N GLN A 272 -6.92 -0.64 41.04
CA GLN A 272 -7.94 -1.61 40.63
C GLN A 272 -9.32 -0.95 40.46
N TRP A 273 -9.77 -0.15 41.43
CA TRP A 273 -11.05 0.56 41.38
C TRP A 273 -11.11 1.59 40.24
N THR A 274 -10.07 2.40 40.05
CA THR A 274 -10.01 3.33 38.90
C THR A 274 -10.00 2.58 37.57
N ASN A 275 -9.32 1.43 37.46
CA ASN A 275 -9.41 0.57 36.28
C ASN A 275 -10.82 -0.01 36.05
N VAL A 276 -11.56 -0.38 37.09
CA VAL A 276 -12.98 -0.80 36.96
C VAL A 276 -13.83 0.37 36.46
N LEU A 277 -13.67 1.55 37.04
CA LEU A 277 -14.44 2.75 36.68
C LEU A 277 -14.10 3.29 35.28
N TYR A 278 -12.90 3.06 34.77
CA TYR A 278 -12.56 3.32 33.35
C TYR A 278 -13.13 2.24 32.41
N LYS A 279 -13.17 0.95 32.81
CA LYS A 279 -13.84 -0.10 32.04
C LYS A 279 -15.34 0.17 31.91
N ALA A 280 -15.98 0.66 32.98
CA ALA A 280 -17.40 1.07 33.00
C ALA A 280 -17.67 2.28 32.09
N GLU A 281 -16.73 3.23 31.97
CA GLU A 281 -16.76 4.32 30.96
C GLU A 281 -16.54 3.80 29.52
N GLY A 282 -16.33 2.49 29.32
CA GLY A 282 -16.06 1.88 28.01
C GLY A 282 -14.60 2.03 27.53
N VAL A 283 -13.70 2.54 28.38
CA VAL A 283 -12.29 2.75 28.04
C VAL A 283 -11.56 1.41 27.97
N LYS A 284 -10.93 1.14 26.82
CA LYS A 284 -10.27 -0.14 26.52
C LYS A 284 -8.83 -0.16 27.04
N ILE A 285 -8.73 -0.38 28.36
CA ILE A 285 -7.50 -0.56 29.15
C ILE A 285 -6.71 -1.80 28.68
N ARG A 286 -5.37 -1.78 28.83
CA ARG A 286 -4.45 -2.81 28.32
C ARG A 286 -3.24 -3.01 29.25
N ASP A 287 -3.49 -3.62 30.39
CA ASP A 287 -2.52 -3.75 31.49
C ASP A 287 -1.83 -5.14 31.51
N ASP A 288 -2.11 -5.96 30.51
CA ASP A 288 -1.53 -7.30 30.36
C ASP A 288 -0.14 -7.25 29.67
N GLU A 289 0.95 -7.31 30.42
CA GLU A 289 2.33 -7.31 29.89
C GLU A 289 2.53 -8.31 28.75
N GLU A 290 2.13 -9.57 28.94
CA GLU A 290 2.33 -10.62 27.94
C GLU A 290 1.58 -10.31 26.64
N LYS A 291 0.35 -9.79 26.75
CA LYS A 291 -0.49 -9.45 25.60
C LYS A 291 0.05 -8.19 24.90
N LEU A 292 0.66 -7.25 25.63
CA LEU A 292 1.43 -6.12 25.07
C LEU A 292 2.70 -6.60 24.34
N LYS A 293 3.55 -7.40 25.00
CA LYS A 293 4.78 -8.01 24.44
C LYS A 293 4.44 -8.86 23.19
N ALA A 294 3.36 -9.63 23.22
CA ALA A 294 2.87 -10.38 22.06
C ALA A 294 2.26 -9.48 20.96
N ALA A 295 1.55 -8.41 21.30
CA ALA A 295 1.03 -7.46 20.32
C ALA A 295 2.15 -6.66 19.62
N LEU A 296 3.24 -6.36 20.34
CA LEU A 296 4.48 -5.80 19.81
C LEU A 296 5.15 -6.78 18.84
N LYS A 297 5.40 -8.04 19.25
CA LYS A 297 5.94 -9.10 18.38
C LYS A 297 5.07 -9.32 17.11
N ARG A 298 3.73 -9.23 17.22
CA ARG A 298 2.79 -9.27 16.07
C ARG A 298 2.91 -8.03 15.15
N LYS A 299 3.09 -6.82 15.72
CA LYS A 299 3.28 -5.56 14.98
C LYS A 299 4.58 -5.59 14.16
N GLU A 300 5.63 -6.18 14.73
CA GLU A 300 6.96 -6.33 14.10
C GLU A 300 6.99 -7.43 13.04
N LYS A 301 6.41 -8.61 13.29
CA LYS A 301 6.22 -9.64 12.25
C LYS A 301 5.50 -9.07 11.01
N ARG A 302 4.52 -8.17 11.19
CA ARG A 302 3.82 -7.46 10.09
C ARG A 302 4.64 -6.32 9.45
N LYS A 303 5.64 -5.74 10.14
CA LYS A 303 6.64 -4.86 9.51
C LYS A 303 7.57 -5.71 8.63
N ALA A 304 8.20 -6.74 9.20
CA ALA A 304 9.13 -7.62 8.50
C ALA A 304 8.51 -8.31 7.27
N GLN A 305 7.24 -8.73 7.34
CA GLN A 305 6.52 -9.29 6.19
C GLN A 305 6.34 -8.26 5.05
N ARG A 306 6.02 -7.00 5.37
CA ARG A 306 5.89 -5.93 4.36
C ARG A 306 7.24 -5.54 3.76
N GLN A 307 8.28 -5.49 4.59
CA GLN A 307 9.66 -5.25 4.18
C GLN A 307 10.12 -6.33 3.17
N ARG A 308 10.02 -7.62 3.53
CA ARG A 308 10.32 -8.76 2.65
C ARG A 308 9.48 -8.81 1.37
N GLN A 309 8.27 -8.24 1.37
CA GLN A 309 7.48 -8.10 0.15
C GLN A 309 7.91 -6.90 -0.70
N TRP A 310 8.49 -5.85 -0.11
CA TRP A 310 9.03 -4.70 -0.83
C TRP A 310 10.36 -5.06 -1.50
N GLU A 311 11.28 -5.67 -0.74
CA GLU A 311 12.56 -6.21 -1.21
C GLU A 311 12.35 -7.13 -2.43
N LYS A 312 11.44 -8.10 -2.31
CA LYS A 312 11.06 -8.99 -3.43
C LYS A 312 10.42 -8.30 -4.63
N ARG A 313 9.84 -7.10 -4.48
CA ARG A 313 9.36 -6.30 -5.62
C ARG A 313 10.51 -5.56 -6.28
N THR A 314 11.43 -4.97 -5.51
CA THR A 314 12.62 -4.29 -6.05
C THR A 314 13.56 -5.27 -6.74
N GLU A 315 13.84 -6.43 -6.14
CA GLU A 315 14.58 -7.56 -6.75
C GLU A 315 13.96 -7.96 -8.10
N GLN A 316 12.64 -8.19 -8.15
CA GLN A 316 11.97 -8.57 -9.39
C GLN A 316 11.99 -7.47 -10.46
N VAL A 317 12.03 -6.20 -10.09
CA VAL A 317 12.17 -5.10 -11.07
C VAL A 317 13.59 -5.09 -11.65
N VAL A 318 14.62 -5.21 -10.79
CA VAL A 318 16.03 -5.29 -11.22
C VAL A 318 16.26 -6.51 -12.12
N GLN A 319 15.86 -7.71 -11.68
CA GLN A 319 15.98 -8.94 -12.47
C GLN A 319 15.27 -8.85 -13.84
N ARG A 320 14.08 -8.21 -13.91
CA ARG A 320 13.38 -7.99 -15.19
C ARG A 320 14.11 -6.98 -16.09
N MET A 321 14.76 -5.98 -15.53
CA MET A 321 15.59 -5.03 -16.27
C MET A 321 16.85 -5.71 -16.81
N GLU A 322 17.55 -6.48 -15.97
CA GLU A 322 18.74 -7.27 -16.34
C GLU A 322 18.40 -8.28 -17.43
N GLN A 323 17.34 -9.08 -17.29
CA GLN A 323 16.90 -10.04 -18.31
C GLN A 323 16.59 -9.37 -19.66
N ARG A 324 16.07 -8.13 -19.67
CA ARG A 324 15.86 -7.36 -20.92
C ARG A 324 17.20 -6.93 -21.53
N GLN A 325 18.12 -6.42 -20.73
CA GLN A 325 19.46 -6.03 -21.19
C GLN A 325 20.29 -7.22 -21.66
N GLU A 326 20.20 -8.36 -20.97
CA GLU A 326 20.90 -9.60 -21.31
C GLU A 326 20.36 -10.18 -22.63
N LYS A 327 19.02 -10.21 -22.82
CA LYS A 327 18.40 -10.54 -24.12
C LYS A 327 18.85 -9.59 -25.22
N ARG A 328 18.92 -8.27 -24.98
CA ARG A 328 19.45 -7.29 -25.94
C ARG A 328 20.93 -7.58 -26.29
N ARG A 329 21.77 -7.88 -25.29
CA ARG A 329 23.19 -8.24 -25.46
C ARG A 329 23.34 -9.56 -26.24
N LYS A 330 22.58 -10.60 -25.93
CA LYS A 330 22.57 -11.90 -26.65
C LYS A 330 22.15 -11.71 -28.11
N ASN A 331 21.04 -11.01 -28.37
CA ASN A 331 20.56 -10.73 -29.73
C ASN A 331 21.58 -9.89 -30.54
N LEU A 332 22.29 -8.95 -29.89
CA LEU A 332 23.33 -8.16 -30.55
C LEU A 332 24.59 -9.00 -30.85
N ARG A 333 25.01 -9.90 -29.94
CA ARG A 333 26.09 -10.87 -30.18
C ARG A 333 25.74 -11.77 -31.37
N GLN A 334 24.55 -12.37 -31.39
CA GLN A 334 24.06 -13.18 -32.52
C GLN A 334 24.04 -12.38 -33.84
N LYS A 335 23.58 -11.12 -33.83
CA LYS A 335 23.63 -10.25 -35.03
C LYS A 335 25.06 -9.91 -35.48
N LYS A 336 26.05 -9.88 -34.58
CA LYS A 336 27.48 -9.74 -34.95
C LYS A 336 28.02 -11.04 -35.55
N LEU A 337 27.79 -12.19 -34.92
CA LEU A 337 28.21 -13.50 -35.41
C LEU A 337 27.62 -13.81 -36.79
N ALA A 338 26.30 -13.67 -36.97
CA ALA A 338 25.63 -13.88 -38.25
C ALA A 338 26.11 -12.91 -39.37
N LYS A 339 26.63 -11.72 -39.03
CA LYS A 339 27.30 -10.84 -40.02
C LYS A 339 28.69 -11.38 -40.41
N ILE A 340 29.44 -11.93 -39.46
CA ILE A 340 30.76 -12.54 -39.70
C ILE A 340 30.58 -13.83 -40.52
N GLU A 341 29.66 -14.72 -40.14
CA GLU A 341 29.29 -15.93 -40.86
C GLU A 341 28.85 -15.63 -42.30
N LYS A 342 28.00 -14.61 -42.52
CA LYS A 342 27.62 -14.19 -43.87
C LYS A 342 28.80 -13.63 -44.69
N LYS A 343 29.80 -12.99 -44.06
CA LYS A 343 31.06 -12.61 -44.74
C LYS A 343 31.89 -13.85 -45.10
N LYS A 344 32.08 -14.80 -44.16
CA LYS A 344 32.81 -16.06 -44.37
C LYS A 344 32.18 -16.90 -45.49
N ALA A 345 30.86 -17.08 -45.48
CA ALA A 345 30.13 -17.81 -46.51
C ALA A 345 30.24 -17.14 -47.89
N LYS A 346 30.23 -15.80 -47.96
CA LYS A 346 30.51 -15.06 -49.21
C LYS A 346 31.95 -15.20 -49.69
N ALA A 347 32.92 -15.35 -48.79
CA ALA A 347 34.32 -15.60 -49.15
C ALA A 347 34.49 -17.02 -49.73
N ARG A 348 33.97 -18.05 -49.06
CA ARG A 348 33.96 -19.45 -49.55
C ARG A 348 33.27 -19.58 -50.91
N LYS A 349 32.11 -18.93 -51.11
CA LYS A 349 31.42 -18.85 -52.42
C LYS A 349 32.20 -18.13 -53.53
N LYS A 350 33.32 -17.46 -53.20
CA LYS A 350 34.27 -16.85 -54.15
C LYS A 350 35.62 -17.58 -54.18
N GLY A 351 35.65 -18.87 -53.80
CA GLY A 351 36.87 -19.69 -53.78
C GLY A 351 37.92 -19.29 -52.74
N ARG A 352 37.66 -18.29 -51.89
CA ARG A 352 38.63 -17.84 -50.88
C ARG A 352 38.63 -18.77 -49.67
N ILE A 353 39.71 -19.51 -49.52
CA ILE A 353 40.02 -20.33 -48.34
C ILE A 353 40.14 -19.42 -47.11
N LEU A 354 39.57 -19.82 -45.98
CA LEU A 354 39.68 -19.10 -44.71
C LEU A 354 40.69 -19.80 -43.78
N PRO A 355 41.34 -19.09 -42.83
CA PRO A 355 42.20 -19.71 -41.83
C PRO A 355 41.51 -20.78 -40.95
N GLU A 356 40.18 -20.71 -40.81
CA GLU A 356 39.37 -21.73 -40.13
C GLU A 356 39.17 -23.00 -40.97
N ASP A 357 39.23 -22.89 -42.31
CA ASP A 357 39.15 -24.02 -43.21
C ASP A 357 40.51 -24.73 -43.30
N LEU A 358 41.62 -23.96 -43.32
CA LEU A 358 42.97 -24.50 -43.15
C LEU A 358 43.11 -25.26 -41.82
N LYS A 359 42.72 -24.65 -40.69
CA LYS A 359 42.72 -25.30 -39.36
C LYS A 359 41.74 -26.48 -39.22
N LYS A 360 40.92 -26.76 -40.24
CA LYS A 360 40.05 -27.95 -40.30
C LYS A 360 40.57 -28.99 -41.31
N ALA A 361 41.28 -28.55 -42.35
CA ALA A 361 41.97 -29.40 -43.32
C ALA A 361 43.31 -29.93 -42.81
N SER A 362 43.90 -29.28 -41.80
CA SER A 362 45.02 -29.78 -40.99
C SER A 362 44.47 -30.37 -39.67
N PRO A 363 43.96 -31.62 -39.64
CA PRO A 363 43.77 -32.32 -38.37
C PRO A 363 45.13 -32.51 -37.71
N ASN A 364 45.19 -32.29 -36.39
CA ASN A 364 46.39 -32.29 -35.55
C ASN A 364 47.58 -33.12 -36.08
N SER A 365 48.61 -32.43 -36.59
CA SER A 365 49.96 -32.96 -36.56
C SER A 365 50.45 -32.94 -35.10
N ASN A 366 50.39 -34.09 -34.45
CA ASN A 366 51.34 -34.41 -33.38
C ASN A 366 52.70 -34.73 -34.00
#